data_AF-A0A2A3HMS1-F1
#
_entry.id   AF-A0A2A3HMS1-F1
#
_cell.length_a   1.000
_cell.length_b   1.000
_cell.length_c   1.000
_cell.angle_alpha   90.00
_cell.angle_beta   90.00
_cell.angle_gamma   90.00
#
_symmetry.space_group_name_H-M   'P 1'
#
loop_
_entity.id
_entity.type
_entity.pdbx_description
1 polymer ?
#
loop_
_entity_poly.entity_id
_entity_poly.type
_entity_poly.pdbx_seq_one_letter_code
_entity_poly.pdbx_strand_id
1 'polypeptide(L)'
;MAKFHVKRTLFGEDQKSLVFRGNVLDGDVRQGMSLKIPITDKAVIDVQIDDVVELESHETQEKRTGLVARFLEEPEALDIVAALNVADEDVAVE
;
A
#
# COMPACT_ATOMS: atom_id res chain seq x y z
N MET A 1 -5.06 15.46 1.70
CA MET A 1 -4.59 14.12 2.08
C MET A 1 -5.60 13.15 1.52
N ALA A 2 -5.18 12.26 0.63
CA ALA A 2 -6.06 11.22 0.11
C ALA A 2 -6.14 10.05 1.11
N LYS A 3 -7.20 9.25 1.03
CA LYS A 3 -7.40 8.06 1.87
C LYS A 3 -7.51 6.84 0.99
N PHE A 4 -6.82 5.78 1.36
CA PHE A 4 -6.84 4.51 0.65
C PHE A 4 -7.18 3.39 1.62
N HIS A 5 -8.18 2.58 1.28
CA HIS A 5 -8.55 1.40 2.05
C HIS A 5 -7.83 0.19 1.49
N VAL A 6 -6.90 -0.37 2.26
CA VAL A 6 -6.11 -1.54 1.87
C VAL A 6 -6.93 -2.79 2.12
N LYS A 7 -7.38 -3.48 1.06
CA LYS A 7 -8.01 -4.80 1.18
C LYS A 7 -7.00 -5.93 1.33
N ARG A 8 -5.83 -5.79 0.70
CA ARG A 8 -4.78 -6.82 0.70
C ARG A 8 -3.42 -6.21 0.41
N THR A 9 -2.42 -6.68 1.12
CA THR A 9 -1.01 -6.34 0.87
C THR A 9 -0.30 -7.54 0.23
N LEU A 10 0.55 -7.29 -0.75
CA LEU A 10 1.38 -8.28 -1.45
C LEU A 10 2.81 -7.76 -1.56
N PHE A 11 3.78 -8.67 -1.60
CA PHE A 11 5.14 -8.33 -1.99
C PHE A 11 5.27 -8.25 -3.50
N GLY A 12 6.03 -7.25 -3.97
CA GLY A 12 6.53 -7.22 -5.33
C GLY A 12 7.48 -8.38 -5.59
N GLU A 13 7.66 -8.74 -6.86
CA GLU A 13 8.54 -9.84 -7.28
C GLU A 13 10.00 -9.64 -6.83
N ASP A 14 10.41 -8.38 -6.69
CA ASP A 14 11.71 -7.94 -6.20
C ASP A 14 11.90 -8.06 -4.68
N GLN A 15 10.84 -8.40 -3.92
CA GLN A 15 10.82 -8.45 -2.44
C GLN A 15 11.23 -7.14 -1.74
N LYS A 16 11.37 -6.04 -2.48
CA LYS A 16 11.72 -4.70 -1.97
C LYS A 16 10.58 -3.69 -2.15
N SER A 17 9.51 -4.11 -2.82
CA SER A 17 8.32 -3.33 -3.09
C SER A 17 7.11 -3.97 -2.43
N LEU A 18 6.16 -3.13 -2.02
CA LEU A 18 4.85 -3.54 -1.54
C LEU A 18 3.78 -3.14 -2.54
N VAL A 19 2.82 -4.02 -2.76
CA VAL A 19 1.66 -3.77 -3.59
C VAL A 19 0.42 -3.79 -2.70
N PHE A 20 -0.17 -2.63 -2.49
CA PHE A 20 -1.44 -2.48 -1.78
C PHE A 20 -2.58 -2.56 -2.75
N ARG A 21 -3.44 -3.57 -2.60
CA ARG A 21 -4.67 -3.71 -3.37
C ARG A 21 -5.84 -3.21 -2.54
N GLY A 22 -6.62 -2.29 -3.10
CA GLY A 22 -7.63 -1.60 -2.32
C GLY A 22 -8.47 -0.65 -3.15
N ASN A 23 -9.08 0.29 -2.45
CA ASN A 23 -9.93 1.32 -3.04
C ASN A 23 -9.52 2.69 -2.50
N VAL A 24 -9.50 3.69 -3.38
CA VAL A 24 -9.40 5.09 -2.95
C VAL A 24 -10.74 5.48 -2.31
N LEU A 25 -10.71 5.91 -1.05
CA LEU A 25 -11.91 6.35 -0.33
C LEU A 25 -12.16 7.86 -0.50
N ASP A 26 -11.09 8.65 -0.53
CA ASP A 26 -11.16 10.11 -0.61
C ASP A 26 -9.90 10.68 -1.26
N GLY A 27 -10.06 11.77 -2.01
CA GLY A 27 -8.96 12.43 -2.71
C GLY A 27 -8.45 11.67 -3.94
N ASP A 28 -7.33 12.15 -4.49
CA ASP A 28 -6.68 11.58 -5.66
C ASP A 28 -5.33 11.00 -5.24
N VAL A 29 -5.04 9.77 -5.66
CA VAL A 29 -3.78 9.08 -5.35
C VAL A 29 -2.92 9.05 -6.60
N ARG A 30 -1.70 9.55 -6.49
CA ARG A 30 -0.77 9.69 -7.63
C ARG A 30 0.60 9.13 -7.30
N GLN A 31 1.31 8.77 -8.36
CA GLN A 31 2.74 8.48 -8.30
C GLN A 31 3.50 9.64 -7.63
N GLY A 32 4.47 9.30 -6.80
CA GLY A 32 5.33 10.22 -6.06
C GLY A 32 4.80 10.63 -4.69
N MET A 33 3.53 10.37 -4.38
CA MET A 33 2.94 10.60 -3.06
C MET A 33 3.51 9.60 -2.03
N SER A 34 3.49 9.99 -0.77
CA SER A 34 3.93 9.18 0.36
C SER A 34 2.74 8.54 1.07
N LEU A 35 2.90 7.28 1.48
CA LEU A 35 1.96 6.56 2.31
C LEU A 35 2.59 6.31 3.68
N LYS A 36 1.82 6.56 4.73
CA LYS A 36 2.16 6.11 6.08
C LYS A 36 1.35 4.88 6.43
N ILE A 37 2.02 3.77 6.64
CA ILE A 37 1.38 2.50 6.91
C ILE A 37 1.60 2.15 8.37
N PRO A 38 0.54 2.11 9.19
CA PRO A 38 0.65 1.60 10.55
C PRO A 38 0.92 0.09 10.48
N ILE A 39 2.01 -0.35 11.10
CA ILE A 39 2.35 -1.78 11.22
C ILE A 39 2.07 -2.32 12.62
N THR A 40 2.12 -1.44 13.63
CA THR A 40 1.73 -1.71 15.02
C THR A 40 1.25 -0.40 15.66
N ASP A 41 0.67 -0.46 16.86
CA ASP A 41 0.31 0.73 17.67
C ASP A 41 1.44 1.77 17.85
N LYS A 42 2.70 1.38 17.64
CA LYS A 42 3.88 2.23 17.89
C LYS A 42 4.79 2.43 16.70
N ALA A 43 4.53 1.76 15.58
CA ALA A 43 5.41 1.82 14.41
C ALA A 43 4.61 2.07 13.14
N VAL A 44 5.11 3.03 12.37
CA VAL A 44 4.63 3.40 11.05
C VAL A 44 5.78 3.25 10.07
N ILE A 45 5.46 2.82 8.86
CA ILE A 45 6.42 2.78 7.76
C ILE A 45 6.02 3.84 6.75
N ASP A 46 6.99 4.67 6.38
CA ASP A 46 6.88 5.61 5.28
C ASP A 46 7.30 4.92 3.97
N VAL A 47 6.36 4.83 3.05
CA VAL A 47 6.60 4.33 1.69
C VAL A 47 6.26 5.41 0.68
N GLN A 48 6.83 5.33 -0.51
CA GLN A 48 6.49 6.21 -1.62
C GLN A 48 5.83 5.40 -2.72
N ILE A 49 4.72 5.93 -3.25
CA ILE A 49 4.03 5.36 -4.40
C ILE A 49 4.92 5.51 -5.62
N ASP A 50 5.42 4.39 -6.12
CA ASP A 50 6.20 4.31 -7.35
C ASP A 50 5.28 4.25 -8.56
N ASP A 51 4.13 3.57 -8.45
CA ASP A 51 3.15 3.44 -9.53
C ASP A 51 1.71 3.19 -9.00
N VAL A 52 0.71 3.55 -9.81
CA VAL A 52 -0.72 3.34 -9.52
C VAL A 52 -1.33 2.53 -10.66
N VAL A 53 -1.72 1.30 -10.37
CA VAL A 53 -2.26 0.36 -11.35
C VAL A 53 -3.76 0.14 -11.14
N GLU A 54 -4.52 0.02 -12.22
CA GLU A 54 -5.89 -0.49 -12.17
C GLU A 54 -5.86 -2.02 -12.23
N LEU A 55 -6.44 -2.65 -11.22
CA LEU A 55 -6.55 -4.10 -11.11
C LEU A 55 -8.01 -4.49 -11.33
N GLU A 56 -8.29 -5.26 -12.38
CA GLU A 56 -9.63 -5.78 -12.62
C GLU A 56 -9.71 -7.23 -12.11
N SER A 57 -10.64 -7.48 -11.20
CA SER A 57 -10.90 -8.85 -10.76
C SER A 57 -11.63 -9.63 -11.85
N HIS A 58 -10.98 -10.66 -12.40
CA HIS A 58 -11.57 -11.52 -13.43
C HIS A 58 -12.90 -12.18 -13.03
N GLU A 59 -13.11 -12.44 -11.74
CA GLU A 59 -14.33 -13.09 -11.24
C GLU A 59 -15.51 -12.14 -11.04
N THR A 60 -15.25 -10.89 -10.65
CA THR A 60 -16.30 -9.94 -10.25
C THR A 60 -16.43 -8.74 -11.17
N GLN A 61 -15.50 -8.56 -12.12
CA GLN A 61 -15.33 -7.32 -12.92
C GLN A 61 -15.19 -6.06 -12.05
N GLU A 62 -14.89 -6.23 -10.75
CA GLU A 62 -14.67 -5.11 -9.84
C GLU A 62 -13.31 -4.51 -10.16
N LYS A 63 -13.33 -3.22 -10.54
CA LYS A 63 -12.12 -2.42 -10.69
C LYS A 63 -11.63 -2.00 -9.33
N ARG A 64 -10.38 -2.33 -9.04
CA ARG A 64 -9.66 -1.95 -7.82
C ARG A 64 -8.43 -1.15 -8.19
N THR A 65 -7.95 -0.37 -7.24
CA THR A 65 -6.69 0.35 -7.38
C THR A 65 -5.60 -0.43 -6.67
N GLY A 66 -4.52 -0.71 -7.38
CA GLY A 66 -3.27 -1.20 -6.84
C GLY A 66 -2.29 -0.05 -6.68
N LEU A 67 -1.72 0.11 -5.49
CA LEU A 67 -0.62 1.04 -5.25
C LEU A 67 0.67 0.24 -5.14
N VAL A 68 1.61 0.47 -6.05
CA VAL A 68 2.95 -0.07 -5.96
C VAL A 68 3.78 0.95 -5.20
N ALA A 69 4.27 0.57 -4.02
CA ALA A 69 5.05 1.45 -3.18
C ALA A 69 6.40 0.83 -2.83
N ARG A 70 7.39 1.69 -2.69
CA ARG A 70 8.75 1.35 -2.26
C ARG A 70 9.04 1.96 -0.91
N PHE A 71 9.83 1.26 -0.09
CA PHE A 71 10.28 1.81 1.19
C PHE A 71 11.20 3.01 0.95
N LEU A 72 10.97 4.10 1.70
CA LEU A 72 11.84 5.27 1.65
C LEU A 72 13.13 5.05 2.44
N GLU A 73 13.07 4.21 3.47
CA GLU A 73 14.20 3.81 4.31
C GLU A 73 14.23 2.27 4.38
N GLU A 74 15.42 1.67 4.47
CA GLU A 74 15.51 0.22 4.70
C GLU A 74 14.80 -0.11 6.02
N PRO A 75 13.71 -0.88 6.00
CA PRO A 75 12.99 -1.16 7.23
C PRO A 75 13.92 -1.99 8.13
N GLU A 76 14.25 -1.46 9.31
CA GLU A 76 15.08 -2.15 10.31
C GLU A 76 14.52 -3.54 10.65
N ALA A 77 13.22 -3.75 10.40
CA ALA A 77 12.53 -4.99 10.61
C ALA A 77 11.83 -5.47 9.33
N LEU A 78 12.63 -5.84 8.31
CA LEU A 78 12.15 -6.47 7.08
C LEU A 78 11.30 -7.73 7.36
N ASP A 79 11.56 -8.46 8.46
CA ASP A 79 10.73 -9.56 8.94
C ASP A 79 9.34 -9.13 9.43
N ILE A 80 9.22 -7.95 10.07
CA ILE A 80 7.93 -7.37 10.45
C ILE A 80 7.18 -6.94 9.20
N VAL A 81 7.92 -6.43 8.22
CA VAL A 81 7.37 -6.14 6.90
C VAL A 81 6.84 -7.41 6.24
N ALA A 82 7.63 -8.48 6.18
CA ALA A 82 7.24 -9.78 5.63
C ALA A 82 5.98 -10.38 6.28
N ALA A 83 5.79 -10.09 7.57
CA ALA A 83 4.61 -10.46 8.33
C ALA A 83 3.47 -9.42 8.29
N LEU A 84 3.58 -8.33 7.50
CA LEU A 84 2.50 -7.35 7.35
C LEU A 84 1.23 -8.07 6.94
N ASN A 85 0.22 -7.96 7.79
CA ASN A 85 -1.15 -8.20 7.40
C ASN A 85 -1.94 -6.91 7.58
N VAL A 86 -1.55 -5.87 6.84
CA VAL A 86 -2.34 -4.64 6.69
C VAL A 86 -3.40 -4.94 5.65
N ALA A 87 -4.42 -5.67 6.08
CA ALA A 87 -5.62 -5.96 5.33
C ALA A 87 -6.80 -5.41 6.12
N ASP A 88 -7.71 -4.75 5.41
CA ASP A 88 -8.89 -4.07 5.96
C ASP A 88 -8.57 -2.77 6.76
N GLU A 89 -7.50 -2.07 6.42
CA GLU A 89 -7.04 -0.85 7.11
C GLU A 89 -7.10 0.39 6.21
N ASP A 90 -7.41 1.55 6.79
CA ASP A 90 -7.41 2.84 6.12
C ASP A 90 -6.05 3.54 6.29
N VAL A 91 -5.39 3.86 5.18
CA VAL A 91 -4.10 4.56 5.17
C VAL A 91 -4.23 5.96 4.57
N ALA A 92 -3.46 6.89 5.13
CA ALA A 92 -3.37 8.25 4.65
C ALA A 92 -2.28 8.37 3.57
N VAL A 93 -2.62 9.13 2.52
CA VAL A 93 -1.75 9.43 1.38
C VAL A 93 -1.47 10.93 1.33
N GLU A 94 -0.18 11.29 1.35
CA GLU A 94 0.33 12.67 1.43
C GLU A 94 1.13 13.08 0.19
#